data_AF-A0A2M7VZ04-F1
#
_entry.id   AF-A0A2M7VZ04-F1
#
_cell.length_a   1.000
_cell.length_b   1.000
_cell.length_c   1.000
_cell.angle_alpha   90.00
_cell.angle_beta   90.00
_cell.angle_gamma   90.00
#
_symmetry.space_group_name_H-M   'P 1'
#
loop_
_entity.id
_entity.type
_entity.pdbx_description
1 polymer ?
#
loop_
_entity_poly.entity_id
_entity_poly.type
_entity_poly.pdbx_seq_one_letter_code
_entity_poly.pdbx_strand_id
1 'polypeptide(L)'
;MQAGHRRSVDLDFFTAKKTFNEKQAAEYLSRQGDWKTTSLDCGTLYGKLAGAKISLISYPFFKPSQPLLSVGSIRILTLPDIAAMKIVAISQRGRKRDFIDIYWLATHGQGLEQSIKAALRQYNVSQNLSHILKSLVYFNDADNDPMPSLFFKTNWKTVKQYLRREVTKTAKKLLKL
;
A
#
# COMPACT_ATOMS: atom_id res chain seq x y z
N MET A 1 -4.45 -9.31 -3.44
CA MET A 1 -3.68 -8.69 -2.32
C MET A 1 -3.38 -9.79 -1.32
N GLN A 2 -2.30 -9.71 -0.54
CA GLN A 2 -1.89 -10.76 0.40
C GLN A 2 -3.02 -11.28 1.30
N ALA A 3 -3.92 -10.42 1.77
CA ALA A 3 -5.07 -10.79 2.61
C ALA A 3 -6.24 -11.46 1.85
N GLY A 4 -6.20 -11.52 0.52
CA GLY A 4 -7.24 -12.20 -0.28
C GLY A 4 -8.63 -11.56 -0.23
N HIS A 5 -8.79 -10.33 0.25
CA HIS A 5 -10.12 -9.69 0.41
C HIS A 5 -10.66 -9.01 -0.86
N ARG A 6 -9.81 -8.82 -1.87
CA ARG A 6 -10.21 -8.29 -3.18
C ARG A 6 -9.29 -8.79 -4.30
N ARG A 7 -9.81 -8.75 -5.52
CA ARG A 7 -9.01 -9.00 -6.73
C ARG A 7 -7.88 -7.97 -6.84
N SER A 8 -6.67 -8.47 -7.12
CA SER A 8 -5.47 -7.66 -7.39
C SER A 8 -4.74 -8.31 -8.54
N VAL A 9 -4.40 -7.53 -9.56
CA VAL A 9 -3.82 -8.01 -10.82
C VAL A 9 -2.42 -7.45 -11.08
N ASP A 10 -2.01 -6.46 -10.28
CA ASP A 10 -0.70 -5.83 -10.34
C ASP A 10 0.25 -6.49 -9.31
N LEU A 11 1.53 -6.62 -9.67
CA LEU A 11 2.60 -7.10 -8.80
C LEU A 11 3.58 -5.95 -8.53
N ASP A 12 3.69 -5.53 -7.27
CA ASP A 12 4.60 -4.48 -6.85
C ASP A 12 5.72 -5.07 -5.99
N PHE A 13 6.96 -4.95 -6.46
CA PHE A 13 8.16 -5.39 -5.77
C PHE A 13 8.99 -4.19 -5.33
N PHE A 14 9.49 -4.26 -4.11
CA PHE A 14 10.22 -3.17 -3.47
C PHE A 14 11.59 -3.65 -2.99
N THR A 15 12.59 -2.78 -3.09
CA THR A 15 13.91 -3.00 -2.50
C THR A 15 14.27 -1.89 -1.52
N ALA A 16 14.87 -2.25 -0.38
CA ALA A 16 15.39 -1.26 0.58
C ALA A 16 16.67 -0.56 0.06
N LYS A 17 17.27 -1.04 -1.04
CA LYS A 17 18.41 -0.38 -1.67
C LYS A 17 17.95 0.93 -2.32
N LYS A 18 18.77 1.98 -2.17
CA LYS A 18 18.51 3.30 -2.77
C LYS A 18 18.43 3.24 -4.30
N THR A 19 19.18 2.32 -4.91
CA THR A 19 19.19 2.08 -6.35
C THR A 19 19.29 0.58 -6.64
N PHE A 20 18.89 0.19 -7.84
CA PHE A 20 19.20 -1.09 -8.46
C PHE A 20 19.54 -0.85 -9.93
N ASN A 21 20.00 -1.87 -10.66
CA ASN A 21 20.27 -1.71 -12.09
C ASN A 21 18.98 -1.98 -12.88
N GLU A 22 18.23 -0.93 -13.20
CA GLU A 22 16.93 -1.02 -13.88
C GLU A 22 17.08 -1.62 -15.28
N LYS A 23 18.16 -1.27 -16.00
CA LYS A 23 18.44 -1.80 -17.34
C LYS A 23 18.71 -3.31 -17.29
N GLN A 24 19.58 -3.75 -16.38
CA GLN A 24 19.88 -5.17 -16.19
C GLN A 24 18.63 -5.94 -15.75
N ALA A 25 17.78 -5.36 -14.89
CA ALA A 25 16.53 -5.99 -14.49
C ALA A 25 15.57 -6.14 -15.68
N ALA A 26 15.43 -5.10 -16.52
CA ALA A 26 14.63 -5.16 -17.74
C ALA A 26 15.16 -6.20 -18.73
N GLU A 27 16.47 -6.24 -18.97
CA GLU A 27 17.11 -7.24 -19.82
C GLU A 27 16.90 -8.66 -19.32
N TYR A 28 17.01 -8.88 -18.00
CA TYR A 28 16.73 -10.17 -17.39
C TYR A 28 15.28 -10.58 -17.63
N LEU A 29 14.32 -9.69 -17.37
CA LEU A 29 12.89 -9.97 -17.58
C LEU A 29 12.56 -10.25 -19.05
N SER A 30 13.18 -9.54 -20.00
CA SER A 30 13.05 -9.80 -21.44
C SER A 30 13.55 -11.18 -21.86
N ARG A 31 14.51 -11.77 -21.13
CA ARG A 31 14.97 -13.14 -21.39
C ARG A 31 14.05 -14.21 -20.81
N GLN A 32 13.23 -13.87 -19.82
CA GLN A 32 12.31 -14.82 -19.17
C GLN A 32 10.94 -14.90 -19.84
N GLY A 33 10.60 -13.97 -20.75
CA GLY A 33 9.33 -13.99 -21.48
C GLY A 33 9.04 -12.69 -22.22
N ASP A 34 7.78 -12.47 -22.60
CA ASP A 34 7.31 -11.28 -23.31
C ASP A 34 7.23 -10.05 -22.37
N TRP A 35 8.37 -9.63 -21.85
CA TRP A 35 8.51 -8.40 -21.06
C TRP A 35 8.36 -7.17 -21.95
N LYS A 36 7.51 -6.23 -21.52
CA LYS A 36 7.33 -4.93 -22.18
C LYS A 36 7.52 -3.81 -21.16
N THR A 37 8.66 -3.14 -21.22
CA THR A 37 8.93 -1.95 -20.42
C THR A 37 7.95 -0.84 -20.80
N THR A 38 7.29 -0.26 -19.81
CA THR A 38 6.39 0.91 -19.97
C THR A 38 7.01 2.20 -19.45
N SER A 39 7.86 2.13 -18.42
CA SER A 39 8.69 3.26 -17.99
C SER A 39 9.95 2.71 -17.30
N LEU A 40 11.04 3.44 -17.46
CA LEU A 40 12.33 3.15 -16.86
C LEU A 40 12.89 4.47 -16.38
N ASP A 41 12.92 4.64 -15.06
CA ASP A 41 13.31 5.86 -14.38
C ASP A 41 14.26 5.51 -13.23
N CYS A 42 14.93 6.51 -12.66
CA CYS A 42 15.84 6.28 -11.53
C CYS A 42 15.11 5.62 -10.35
N GLY A 43 15.57 4.43 -9.96
CA GLY A 43 14.97 3.64 -8.88
C GLY A 43 13.63 3.01 -9.23
N THR A 44 13.19 3.02 -10.49
CA THR A 44 11.86 2.51 -10.88
C THR A 44 11.88 1.85 -12.25
N LEU A 45 11.38 0.62 -12.32
CA LEU A 45 11.08 -0.08 -13.56
C LEU A 45 9.62 -0.52 -13.58
N TYR A 46 8.88 -0.04 -14.56
CA TYR A 46 7.51 -0.46 -14.83
C TYR A 46 7.43 -1.22 -16.14
N GLY A 47 6.63 -2.27 -16.16
CA GLY A 47 6.32 -2.97 -17.40
C GLY A 47 5.27 -4.05 -17.22
N LYS A 48 5.15 -4.89 -18.24
CA LYS A 48 4.26 -6.05 -18.23
C LYS A 48 5.02 -7.31 -18.57
N LEU A 49 4.75 -8.39 -17.84
CA LEU A 49 5.22 -9.74 -18.18
C LEU A 49 4.00 -10.65 -18.28
N ALA A 50 3.83 -11.34 -19.40
CA ALA A 50 2.69 -12.25 -19.62
C ALA A 50 1.32 -11.61 -19.29
N GLY A 51 1.15 -10.33 -19.63
CA GLY A 51 -0.07 -9.56 -19.39
C GLY A 51 -0.23 -8.96 -17.97
N ALA A 52 0.53 -9.43 -16.98
CA ALA A 52 0.53 -8.88 -15.63
C ALA A 52 1.39 -7.61 -15.55
N LYS A 53 0.88 -6.55 -14.90
CA LYS A 53 1.68 -5.35 -14.62
C LYS A 53 2.65 -5.64 -13.48
N ILE A 54 3.92 -5.30 -13.68
CA ILE A 54 4.98 -5.46 -12.68
C ILE A 54 5.65 -4.11 -12.45
N SER A 55 5.82 -3.80 -11.18
CA SER A 55 6.58 -2.65 -10.69
C SER A 55 7.79 -3.13 -9.91
N LEU A 56 9.00 -2.70 -10.26
CA LEU A 56 10.19 -2.82 -9.41
C LEU A 56 10.58 -1.43 -8.92
N ILE A 57 10.61 -1.21 -7.60
CA ILE A 57 10.75 0.13 -7.02
C ILE A 57 11.81 0.12 -5.91
N SER A 58 12.76 1.04 -5.99
CA SER A 58 13.64 1.41 -4.88
C SER A 58 12.84 2.18 -3.83
N TYR A 59 12.76 1.62 -2.63
CA TYR A 59 11.93 2.11 -1.54
C TYR A 59 12.73 2.16 -0.23
N PRO A 60 13.87 2.90 -0.19
CA PRO A 60 14.83 2.86 0.92
C PRO A 60 14.34 3.53 2.21
N PHE A 61 13.21 4.23 2.14
CA PHE A 61 12.65 5.00 3.23
C PHE A 61 11.71 4.19 4.12
N PHE A 62 11.38 2.96 3.76
CA PHE A 62 10.53 2.07 4.55
C PHE A 62 11.32 0.92 5.16
N LYS A 63 11.05 0.64 6.43
CA LYS A 63 11.62 -0.47 7.18
C LYS A 63 10.51 -1.40 7.67
N PRO A 64 10.47 -2.67 7.22
CA PRO A 64 9.57 -3.67 7.78
C PRO A 64 9.73 -3.80 9.29
N SER A 65 8.62 -3.96 10.00
CA SER A 65 8.61 -4.12 11.46
C SER A 65 8.98 -5.53 11.90
N GLN A 66 8.88 -6.49 10.98
CA GLN A 66 9.13 -7.92 11.18
C GLN A 66 9.88 -8.49 9.97
N PRO A 67 10.51 -9.68 10.09
CA PRO A 67 11.03 -10.41 8.94
C PRO A 67 9.97 -10.63 7.88
N LEU A 68 10.37 -10.57 6.60
CA LEU A 68 9.49 -10.86 5.48
C LEU A 68 9.06 -12.34 5.50
N LEU A 69 7.82 -12.60 5.11
CA LEU A 69 7.30 -13.96 4.98
C LEU A 69 7.82 -14.57 3.68
N SER A 70 8.29 -15.81 3.75
CA SER A 70 8.74 -16.55 2.55
C SER A 70 7.58 -17.34 1.97
N VAL A 71 7.33 -17.16 0.67
CA VAL A 71 6.32 -17.92 -0.10
C VAL A 71 7.00 -18.42 -1.36
N GLY A 72 7.44 -19.68 -1.35
CA GLY A 72 8.31 -20.20 -2.41
C GLY A 72 9.59 -19.38 -2.56
N SER A 73 9.86 -18.87 -3.76
CA SER A 73 11.02 -18.03 -4.07
C SER A 73 10.80 -16.52 -3.81
N ILE A 74 9.60 -16.10 -3.41
CA ILE A 74 9.28 -14.70 -3.17
C ILE A 74 9.19 -14.38 -1.67
N ARG A 75 9.54 -13.14 -1.33
CA ARG A 75 9.39 -12.59 0.01
C ARG A 75 8.28 -11.54 0.00
N ILE A 76 7.36 -11.64 0.92
CA ILE A 76 6.23 -10.71 1.05
C ILE A 76 6.23 -10.04 2.42
N LEU A 77 5.65 -8.84 2.48
CA LEU A 77 5.49 -8.10 3.72
C LEU A 77 4.51 -8.78 4.66
N THR A 78 4.49 -8.38 5.93
CA THR A 78 3.42 -8.79 6.84
C THR A 78 2.18 -7.90 6.62
N LEU A 79 1.00 -8.35 7.06
CA LEU A 79 -0.21 -7.51 7.00
C LEU A 79 -0.06 -6.18 7.76
N PRO A 80 0.56 -6.13 8.96
CA PRO A 80 0.89 -4.87 9.64
C PRO A 80 1.73 -3.90 8.80
N ASP A 81 2.76 -4.41 8.11
CA ASP A 81 3.63 -3.62 7.26
C ASP A 81 2.88 -3.07 6.04
N ILE A 82 2.02 -3.90 5.43
CA ILE A 82 1.15 -3.46 4.33
C ILE A 82 0.20 -2.35 4.81
N ALA A 83 -0.37 -2.49 6.01
CA ALA A 83 -1.24 -1.46 6.56
C ALA A 83 -0.50 -0.12 6.71
N ALA A 84 0.73 -0.13 7.22
CA ALA A 84 1.56 1.07 7.31
C ALA A 84 1.81 1.71 5.93
N MET A 85 2.13 0.90 4.91
CA MET A 85 2.27 1.37 3.54
C MET A 85 0.97 1.97 2.97
N LYS A 86 -0.19 1.38 3.28
CA LYS A 86 -1.48 1.90 2.84
C LYS A 86 -1.84 3.23 3.49
N ILE A 87 -1.51 3.45 4.76
CA ILE A 87 -1.68 4.75 5.42
C ILE A 87 -0.91 5.85 4.69
N VAL A 88 0.37 5.59 4.37
CA VAL A 88 1.19 6.55 3.62
C VAL A 88 0.72 6.71 2.18
N ALA A 89 0.26 5.64 1.53
CA ALA A 89 -0.32 5.73 0.19
C ALA A 89 -1.54 6.66 0.16
N ILE A 90 -2.45 6.54 1.14
CA ILE A 90 -3.63 7.42 1.25
C ILE A 90 -3.23 8.87 1.50
N SER A 91 -2.20 9.12 2.32
CA SER A 91 -1.74 10.48 2.60
C SER A 91 -1.09 11.17 1.38
N GLN A 92 -0.68 10.40 0.38
CA GLN A 92 -0.10 10.91 -0.87
C GLN A 92 -1.12 10.94 -2.01
N ARG A 93 -1.94 9.88 -2.14
CA ARG A 93 -2.95 9.69 -3.20
C ARG A 93 -4.16 8.95 -2.64
N GLY A 94 -5.30 9.62 -2.57
CA GLY A 94 -6.53 9.01 -2.07
C GLY A 94 -7.19 8.09 -3.10
N ARG A 95 -6.74 6.83 -3.27
CA ARG A 95 -7.42 5.86 -4.16
C ARG A 95 -8.43 5.02 -3.39
N LYS A 96 -9.61 4.77 -3.98
CA LYS A 96 -10.70 4.01 -3.33
C LYS A 96 -10.24 2.64 -2.84
N ARG A 97 -9.43 1.93 -3.64
CA ARG A 97 -8.87 0.62 -3.26
C ARG A 97 -8.04 0.68 -1.98
N ASP A 98 -7.29 1.75 -1.75
CA ASP A 98 -6.43 1.88 -0.56
C ASP A 98 -7.27 2.11 0.70
N PHE A 99 -8.35 2.90 0.60
CA PHE A 99 -9.32 3.05 1.69
C PHE A 99 -10.05 1.73 2.02
N ILE A 100 -10.41 0.95 1.00
CA ILE A 100 -10.98 -0.39 1.20
C ILE A 100 -9.98 -1.31 1.91
N ASP A 101 -8.71 -1.28 1.50
CA ASP A 101 -7.66 -2.10 2.09
C ASP A 101 -7.47 -1.75 3.58
N ILE A 102 -7.41 -0.47 3.93
CA ILE A 102 -7.34 -0.02 5.33
C ILE A 102 -8.61 -0.41 6.11
N TYR A 103 -9.79 -0.25 5.53
CA TYR A 103 -11.04 -0.68 6.19
C TYR A 103 -11.00 -2.16 6.54
N TRP A 104 -10.61 -3.01 5.58
CA TRP A 104 -10.54 -4.45 5.80
C TRP A 104 -9.49 -4.80 6.85
N LEU A 105 -8.27 -4.23 6.74
CA LEU A 105 -7.19 -4.45 7.70
C LEU A 105 -7.57 -3.99 9.11
N ALA A 106 -8.27 -2.86 9.23
CA ALA A 106 -8.69 -2.31 10.52
C ALA A 106 -9.83 -3.11 11.18
N THR A 107 -10.59 -3.90 10.41
CA THR A 107 -11.72 -4.70 10.91
C THR A 107 -11.40 -6.18 11.09
N HIS A 108 -10.38 -6.70 10.42
CA HIS A 108 -10.01 -8.13 10.43
C HIS A 108 -8.55 -8.38 10.85
N GLY A 109 -7.74 -7.34 10.96
CA GLY A 109 -6.33 -7.40 11.34
C GLY A 109 -6.05 -6.46 12.50
N GLN A 110 -5.01 -5.63 12.35
CA GLN A 110 -4.68 -4.61 13.35
C GLN A 110 -5.58 -3.37 13.19
N GLY A 111 -5.98 -2.76 14.29
CA GLY A 111 -6.81 -1.55 14.26
C GLY A 111 -6.17 -0.37 13.51
N LEU A 112 -7.01 0.62 13.18
CA LEU A 112 -6.58 1.83 12.47
C LEU A 112 -5.49 2.60 13.24
N GLU A 113 -5.62 2.69 14.56
CA GLU A 113 -4.64 3.34 15.44
C GLU A 113 -3.25 2.69 15.32
N GLN A 114 -3.19 1.35 15.35
CA GLN A 114 -1.93 0.61 15.21
C GLN A 114 -1.32 0.80 13.82
N SER A 115 -2.16 0.82 12.78
CA SER A 115 -1.71 1.07 11.40
C SER A 115 -1.11 2.46 11.23
N ILE A 116 -1.72 3.49 11.84
CA ILE A 116 -1.18 4.86 11.84
C ILE A 116 0.14 4.92 12.62
N LYS A 117 0.21 4.34 13.83
CA LYS A 117 1.46 4.26 14.61
C LYS A 117 2.57 3.52 13.86
N ALA A 118 2.21 2.48 13.10
CA ALA A 118 3.15 1.75 12.26
C ALA A 118 3.69 2.65 11.13
N ALA A 119 2.81 3.37 10.42
CA ALA A 119 3.20 4.33 9.40
C ALA A 119 4.13 5.46 9.92
N LEU A 120 3.90 5.94 11.14
CA LEU A 120 4.77 6.95 11.77
C LEU A 120 6.17 6.41 12.12
N ARG A 121 6.30 5.11 12.44
CA ARG A 121 7.55 4.51 12.93
C ARG A 121 8.41 3.85 11.86
N GLN A 122 7.77 3.30 10.83
CA GLN A 122 8.44 2.47 9.82
C GLN A 122 9.05 3.26 8.68
N TYR A 123 8.86 4.58 8.68
CA TYR A 123 9.39 5.47 7.66
C TYR A 123 10.52 6.32 8.23
N ASN A 124 11.66 6.34 7.54
CA ASN A 124 12.80 7.19 7.93
C ASN A 124 12.55 8.68 7.63
N VAL A 125 11.53 8.99 6.83
CA VAL A 125 11.06 10.35 6.57
C VAL A 125 9.85 10.61 7.47
N SER A 126 9.93 11.68 8.25
CA SER A 126 8.88 12.06 9.20
C SER A 126 7.54 12.19 8.48
N GLN A 127 6.55 11.43 8.96
CA GLN A 127 5.18 11.49 8.48
C GLN A 127 4.38 12.43 9.37
N ASN A 128 3.62 13.34 8.75
CA ASN A 128 2.80 14.29 9.50
C ASN A 128 1.49 13.62 9.96
N LEU A 129 1.33 13.40 11.26
CA LEU A 129 0.15 12.78 11.85
C LEU A 129 -1.15 13.52 11.49
N SER A 130 -1.16 14.86 11.60
CA SER A 130 -2.34 15.66 11.29
C SER A 130 -2.74 15.54 9.81
N HIS A 131 -1.75 15.50 8.92
CA HIS A 131 -1.97 15.26 7.49
C HIS A 131 -2.53 13.86 7.23
N ILE A 132 -1.97 12.82 7.87
CA ILE A 132 -2.48 11.44 7.77
C ILE A 132 -3.95 11.38 8.22
N LEU A 133 -4.28 11.92 9.39
CA LEU A 133 -5.63 11.88 9.93
C LEU A 133 -6.63 12.59 9.00
N LYS A 134 -6.26 13.77 8.46
CA LYS A 134 -7.08 14.49 7.46
C LYS A 134 -7.26 13.66 6.19
N SER A 135 -6.19 13.07 5.68
CA SER A 135 -6.22 12.29 4.43
C SER A 135 -7.11 11.04 4.55
N LEU A 136 -7.14 10.40 5.73
CA LEU A 136 -7.98 9.22 5.98
C LEU A 136 -9.49 9.52 5.96
N VAL A 137 -9.89 10.78 5.99
CA VAL A 137 -11.30 11.23 5.87
C VAL A 137 -11.56 12.10 4.65
N TYR A 138 -10.54 12.32 3.81
CA TYR A 138 -10.65 13.07 2.55
C TYR A 138 -10.89 12.09 1.39
N PHE A 139 -12.13 12.03 0.92
CA PHE A 139 -12.57 11.02 -0.05
C PHE A 139 -12.71 11.53 -1.48
N ASN A 140 -12.53 12.83 -1.73
CA ASN A 140 -12.84 13.44 -3.02
C ASN A 140 -12.10 12.75 -4.18
N ASP A 141 -10.80 12.50 -4.02
CA ASP A 141 -9.98 11.83 -5.04
C ASP A 141 -10.42 10.38 -5.28
N ALA A 142 -10.95 9.74 -4.23
CA ALA A 142 -11.40 8.35 -4.27
C ALA A 142 -12.84 8.22 -4.75
N ASP A 143 -13.69 9.25 -4.63
CA ASP A 143 -15.13 9.09 -4.84
C ASP A 143 -15.45 8.61 -6.27
N ASN A 144 -14.69 9.08 -7.25
CA ASN A 144 -14.83 8.74 -8.68
C ASN A 144 -14.10 7.46 -9.10
N ASP A 145 -13.21 6.89 -8.27
CA ASP A 145 -12.53 5.63 -8.59
C ASP A 145 -13.57 4.49 -8.68
N PRO A 146 -13.41 3.50 -9.57
CA PRO A 146 -14.30 2.35 -9.60
C PRO A 146 -14.20 1.54 -8.30
N MET A 147 -15.32 0.94 -7.89
CA MET A 147 -15.33 0.03 -6.76
C MET A 147 -14.54 -1.25 -7.12
N PRO A 148 -13.53 -1.67 -6.33
CA PRO A 148 -12.81 -2.90 -6.62
C PRO A 148 -13.70 -4.13 -6.45
N SER A 149 -13.39 -5.20 -7.18
CA SER A 149 -14.04 -6.51 -7.01
C SER A 149 -13.67 -7.10 -5.64
N LEU A 150 -14.63 -7.14 -4.73
CA LEU A 150 -14.45 -7.59 -3.35
C LEU A 150 -14.84 -9.05 -3.18
N PHE A 151 -14.21 -9.70 -2.20
CA PHE A 151 -14.56 -11.05 -1.74
C PHE A 151 -15.15 -11.05 -0.32
N PHE A 152 -15.65 -9.90 0.12
CA PHE A 152 -16.37 -9.70 1.38
C PHE A 152 -17.47 -8.64 1.20
N LYS A 153 -18.46 -8.64 2.10
CA LYS A 153 -19.60 -7.72 2.02
C LYS A 153 -19.25 -6.35 2.59
N THR A 154 -19.14 -5.35 1.72
CA THR A 154 -19.13 -3.93 2.12
C THR A 154 -19.50 -3.06 0.92
N ASN A 155 -19.68 -1.76 1.16
CA ASN A 155 -19.83 -0.76 0.12
C ASN A 155 -19.08 0.52 0.50
N TRP A 156 -18.97 1.44 -0.45
CA TRP A 156 -18.20 2.66 -0.26
C TRP A 156 -18.74 3.55 0.87
N LYS A 157 -20.07 3.62 1.03
CA LYS A 157 -20.71 4.39 2.12
C LYS A 157 -20.33 3.84 3.49
N THR A 158 -20.35 2.51 3.66
CA THR A 158 -19.94 1.83 4.90
C THR A 158 -18.49 2.12 5.25
N VAL A 159 -17.58 2.08 4.26
CA VAL A 159 -16.16 2.38 4.48
C VAL A 159 -15.96 3.82 4.93
N LYS A 160 -16.58 4.80 4.24
CA LYS A 160 -16.49 6.21 4.61
C LYS A 160 -17.01 6.48 6.03
N GLN A 161 -18.14 5.88 6.40
CA GLN A 161 -18.72 6.00 7.74
C GLN A 161 -17.79 5.42 8.82
N TYR A 162 -17.25 4.22 8.58
CA TYR A 162 -16.30 3.59 9.49
C TYR A 162 -15.06 4.47 9.71
N LEU A 163 -14.41 4.91 8.63
CA LEU A 163 -13.17 5.67 8.71
C LEU A 163 -13.37 7.01 9.42
N ARG A 164 -14.46 7.75 9.12
CA ARG A 164 -14.77 8.99 9.85
C ARG A 164 -14.84 8.76 11.36
N ARG A 165 -15.59 7.73 11.79
CA ARG A 165 -15.74 7.40 13.20
C ARG A 165 -14.42 6.98 13.84
N GLU A 166 -13.67 6.08 13.22
CA GLU A 166 -12.44 5.55 13.80
C GLU A 166 -11.30 6.57 13.79
N VAL A 167 -11.24 7.45 12.78
CA VAL A 167 -10.29 8.57 12.75
C VAL A 167 -10.59 9.54 13.90
N THR A 168 -11.84 9.91 14.15
CA THR A 168 -12.19 10.78 15.29
C THR A 168 -11.76 10.18 16.63
N LYS A 169 -12.03 8.88 16.86
CA LYS A 169 -11.58 8.19 18.08
C LYS A 169 -10.05 8.17 18.20
N THR A 170 -9.38 7.86 17.09
CA THR A 170 -7.92 7.75 17.05
C THR A 170 -7.25 9.11 17.24
N ALA A 171 -7.79 10.17 16.65
CA ALA A 171 -7.29 11.53 16.78
C ALA A 171 -7.29 11.99 18.24
N LYS A 172 -8.37 11.75 18.99
CA LYS A 172 -8.43 12.06 20.43
C LYS A 172 -7.29 11.41 21.21
N LYS A 173 -7.08 10.11 21.00
CA LYS A 173 -6.00 9.37 21.67
C LYS A 173 -4.60 9.84 21.28
N LEU A 174 -4.34 10.03 19.98
CA LEU A 174 -2.99 10.33 19.48
C LEU A 174 -2.58 11.78 19.67
N LEU A 175 -3.54 12.71 19.61
CA LEU A 175 -3.32 14.14 19.82
C LEU A 175 -3.48 14.56 21.29
N LYS A 176 -3.82 13.60 22.18
CA LYS A 176 -4.13 13.85 23.60
C LYS A 176 -5.23 14.92 23.78
N LEU A 177 -6.26 14.85 22.93
CA LEU A 177 -7.45 15.71 22.97
C LEU A 177 -8.61 15.04 23.72
#